data_AF-A0A3N0VZR1-F1
#
_entry.id   AF-A0A3N0VZR1-F1
#
_cell.length_a   1.000
_cell.length_b   1.000
_cell.length_c   1.000
_cell.angle_alpha   90.00
_cell.angle_beta   90.00
_cell.angle_gamma   90.00
#
_symmetry.space_group_name_H-M   'P 1'
#
loop_
_entity.id
_entity.type
_entity.pdbx_description
1 polymer ?
#
loop_
_entity_poly.entity_id
_entity_poly.type
_entity_poly.pdbx_seq_one_letter_code
_entity_poly.pdbx_strand_id
1 'polypeptide(L)'
;MLRDPEEKKTTGVKSDINLKDGKLKVLVNTEAQKLFLKWKEQYVQETKERNKTISVPYPVIEKVTVPAELTFFQKLYLWIGKIVVFGLIGFILYKIPWRSFLS
;
A
#
# COMPACT_ATOMS: atom_id res chain seq x y z
N MET A 1 18.93 -64.42 -25.12
CA MET A 1 20.20 -63.67 -25.19
C MET A 1 19.91 -62.29 -24.62
N LEU A 2 20.47 -61.95 -23.46
CA LEU A 2 20.31 -60.63 -22.83
C LEU A 2 21.11 -59.61 -23.65
N ARG A 3 20.46 -58.52 -24.05
CA ARG A 3 21.03 -57.47 -24.88
C ARG A 3 21.93 -56.61 -23.99
N ASP A 4 23.23 -56.56 -24.29
CA ASP A 4 24.18 -55.71 -23.56
C ASP A 4 23.75 -54.24 -23.66
N PRO A 5 23.75 -53.47 -22.55
CA PRO A 5 23.46 -52.05 -22.58
C PRO A 5 24.61 -51.29 -23.24
N GLU A 6 24.28 -50.46 -24.25
CA GLU A 6 25.26 -49.63 -24.95
C GLU A 6 25.96 -48.67 -23.98
N GLU A 7 27.27 -48.87 -23.78
CA GLU A 7 28.14 -47.95 -23.03
C GLU A 7 28.24 -46.60 -23.77
N LYS A 8 27.50 -45.60 -23.29
CA LYS A 8 27.72 -44.22 -23.70
C LYS A 8 28.97 -43.69 -23.00
N LYS A 9 30.09 -43.62 -23.73
CA LYS A 9 31.33 -42.97 -23.28
C LYS A 9 31.09 -41.47 -23.09
N THR A 10 30.87 -41.04 -21.85
CA THR A 10 30.89 -39.64 -21.45
C THR A 10 32.32 -39.25 -21.06
N THR A 11 33.08 -38.76 -22.03
CA THR A 11 34.43 -38.24 -21.82
C THR A 11 34.35 -36.97 -20.96
N GLY A 12 34.74 -37.04 -19.68
CA GLY A 12 34.94 -35.85 -18.83
C GLY A 12 34.39 -35.92 -17.40
N VAL A 13 33.61 -36.93 -17.02
CA VAL A 13 33.04 -37.03 -15.67
C VAL A 13 33.78 -38.10 -14.86
N LYS A 14 34.52 -37.69 -13.82
CA LYS A 14 35.07 -38.61 -12.81
C LYS A 14 33.95 -39.04 -11.87
N SER A 15 33.16 -40.02 -12.30
CA SER A 15 32.17 -40.70 -11.45
C SER A 15 32.80 -41.93 -10.81
N ASP A 16 32.87 -41.93 -9.49
CA ASP A 16 33.23 -43.14 -8.74
C ASP A 16 32.02 -44.08 -8.75
N ILE A 17 32.20 -45.25 -9.36
CA ILE A 17 31.13 -46.24 -9.54
C ILE A 17 31.43 -47.39 -8.56
N ASN A 18 30.61 -47.50 -7.51
CA ASN A 18 30.74 -48.57 -6.53
C ASN A 18 29.49 -49.46 -6.55
N LEU A 19 29.69 -50.77 -6.72
CA LEU A 19 28.63 -51.77 -6.71
C LEU A 19 28.52 -52.35 -5.30
N LYS A 20 27.50 -51.92 -4.53
CA LYS A 20 27.13 -52.54 -3.24
C LYS A 20 25.71 -53.08 -3.34
N ASP A 21 25.51 -54.32 -2.90
CA ASP A 21 24.19 -54.96 -2.77
C ASP A 21 23.33 -54.96 -4.04
N GLY A 22 23.96 -55.21 -5.20
CA GLY A 22 23.27 -55.27 -6.50
C GLY A 22 22.71 -53.92 -6.99
N LYS A 23 23.02 -52.81 -6.30
CA LYS A 23 22.60 -51.46 -6.69
C LYS A 23 23.81 -50.62 -7.07
N LEU A 24 23.77 -50.07 -8.27
CA LEU A 24 24.84 -49.24 -8.82
C LEU A 24 24.74 -47.85 -8.19
N LYS A 25 25.68 -47.49 -7.31
CA LYS A 25 25.70 -46.19 -6.64
C LYS A 25 26.73 -45.29 -7.33
N VAL A 26 26.23 -44.33 -8.11
CA VAL A 26 27.06 -43.37 -8.85
C VAL A 26 27.29 -42.14 -7.97
N LEU A 27 28.53 -41.90 -7.54
CA LEU A 27 28.92 -40.66 -6.87
C LEU A 27 29.53 -39.72 -7.93
N VAL A 28 28.70 -38.80 -8.43
CA VAL A 28 29.12 -37.78 -9.40
C VAL A 28 29.83 -36.66 -8.65
N ASN A 29 31.14 -36.52 -8.86
CA ASN A 29 31.97 -35.58 -8.10
C ASN A 29 31.83 -34.14 -8.65
N THR A 30 30.96 -33.39 -7.98
CA THR A 30 31.18 -32.07 -7.35
C THR A 30 31.45 -30.78 -8.13
N GLU A 31 31.64 -30.71 -9.44
CA GLU A 31 31.80 -29.38 -10.10
C GLU A 31 30.48 -28.69 -10.41
N ALA A 32 29.56 -29.38 -11.07
CA ALA A 32 28.22 -28.84 -11.37
C ALA A 32 27.42 -28.54 -10.09
N GLN A 33 27.60 -29.36 -9.05
CA GLN A 33 26.96 -29.14 -7.75
C GLN A 33 27.52 -27.91 -7.04
N LYS A 34 28.85 -27.66 -7.12
CA LYS A 34 29.47 -26.44 -6.59
C LYS A 34 29.00 -25.18 -7.33
N LEU A 35 28.92 -25.25 -8.67
CA LEU A 35 28.40 -24.14 -9.48
C LEU A 35 26.93 -23.84 -9.16
N PHE A 36 26.11 -24.88 -9.00
CA PHE A 36 24.71 -24.72 -8.61
C PHE A 36 24.57 -24.12 -7.20
N LEU A 37 25.40 -24.56 -6.25
CA LEU A 37 25.39 -24.03 -4.89
C LEU A 37 25.77 -22.54 -4.87
N LYS A 38 26.84 -22.17 -5.59
CA LYS A 38 27.30 -20.79 -5.72
C LYS A 38 26.26 -19.89 -6.38
N TRP A 39 25.62 -20.38 -7.45
CA TRP A 39 24.53 -19.67 -8.11
C TRP A 39 23.34 -19.44 -7.17
N LYS A 40 22.94 -20.47 -6.40
CA LYS A 40 21.82 -20.40 -5.47
C LYS A 40 22.08 -19.35 -4.37
N GLU A 41 23.28 -19.30 -3.82
CA GLU A 41 23.66 -18.31 -2.82
C GLU A 41 23.58 -16.88 -3.36
N GLN A 42 24.11 -16.66 -4.56
CA GLN A 42 24.06 -15.35 -5.22
C GLN A 42 22.60 -14.92 -5.49
N TYR A 43 21.78 -15.84 -6.02
CA TYR A 43 20.36 -15.58 -6.27
C TYR A 43 19.59 -15.21 -5.00
N VAL A 44 19.84 -15.88 -3.88
CA VAL A 44 19.19 -15.59 -2.60
C VAL A 44 19.60 -14.21 -2.07
N GLN A 45 20.86 -13.80 -2.23
CA GLN A 45 21.33 -12.47 -1.82
C GLN A 45 20.68 -11.37 -2.66
N GLU A 46 20.71 -11.51 -3.99
CA GLU A 46 20.08 -10.55 -4.92
C GLU A 46 18.57 -10.42 -4.68
N THR A 47 17.89 -11.54 -4.39
CA THR A 47 16.45 -11.54 -4.12
C THR A 47 16.11 -10.90 -2.77
N LYS A 48 16.94 -11.12 -1.74
CA LYS A 48 16.78 -10.47 -0.42
C LYS A 48 16.96 -8.96 -0.49
N GLU A 49 17.88 -8.48 -1.32
CA GLU A 49 18.07 -7.05 -1.53
C GLU A 49 16.92 -6.40 -2.30
N ARG A 50 16.36 -7.11 -3.30
CA ARG A 50 15.20 -6.65 -4.07
C ARG A 50 13.89 -6.67 -3.28
N ASN A 51 13.71 -7.62 -2.37
CA ASN A 51 12.51 -7.74 -1.53
C ASN A 51 12.58 -6.93 -0.23
N LYS A 52 13.37 -5.85 -0.19
CA LYS A 52 13.25 -4.88 0.90
C LYS A 52 11.89 -4.20 0.76
N THR A 53 10.93 -4.62 1.56
CA THR A 53 9.63 -3.98 1.68
C THR A 53 9.83 -2.55 2.14
N ILE A 54 9.79 -1.61 1.19
CA ILE A 54 9.87 -0.19 1.49
C ILE A 54 8.53 0.17 2.13
N SER A 55 8.56 0.49 3.43
CA SER A 55 7.37 0.97 4.14
C SER A 55 7.00 2.33 3.55
N VAL A 56 5.95 2.35 2.72
CA VAL A 56 5.37 3.59 2.22
C VAL A 56 4.52 4.16 3.36
N PRO A 57 4.82 5.37 3.86
CA PRO A 57 3.97 5.99 4.86
C PRO A 57 2.60 6.26 4.25
N TYR A 58 1.54 5.85 4.94
CA TYR A 58 0.18 6.11 4.49
C TYR A 58 -0.09 7.63 4.53
N PRO A 59 -0.71 8.20 3.49
CA PRO A 59 -1.07 9.60 3.49
C PRO A 59 -2.07 9.87 4.63
N VAL A 60 -1.71 10.77 5.54
CA VAL A 60 -2.61 11.25 6.59
C VAL A 60 -3.59 12.21 5.94
N ILE A 61 -4.85 11.80 5.85
CA ILE A 61 -5.92 12.64 5.28
C ILE A 61 -6.22 13.73 6.31
N GLU A 62 -5.64 14.91 6.11
CA GLU A 62 -5.96 16.08 6.91
C GLU A 62 -7.41 16.49 6.64
N LYS A 63 -8.27 16.31 7.65
CA LYS A 63 -9.67 16.73 7.58
C LYS A 63 -9.73 18.25 7.68
N VAL A 64 -9.52 18.94 6.56
CA VAL A 64 -9.72 20.38 6.48
C VAL A 64 -11.20 20.66 6.74
N THR A 65 -11.51 21.38 7.81
CA THR A 65 -12.87 21.83 8.12
C THR A 65 -13.23 22.94 7.13
N VAL A 66 -13.79 22.54 5.99
CA VAL A 66 -14.32 23.50 5.02
C VAL A 66 -15.50 24.23 5.68
N PRO A 67 -15.52 25.56 5.72
CA PRO A 67 -16.66 26.30 6.26
C PRO A 67 -17.90 25.96 5.44
N ALA A 68 -18.99 25.61 6.11
CA ALA A 68 -20.24 25.24 5.46
C ALA A 68 -20.76 26.42 4.62
N GLU A 69 -20.83 26.23 3.30
CA GLU A 69 -21.45 27.21 2.41
C GLU A 69 -22.95 27.29 2.70
N LEU A 70 -23.43 28.48 3.04
CA LEU A 70 -24.85 28.68 3.32
C LEU A 70 -25.67 28.43 2.06
N THR A 71 -26.61 27.49 2.14
CA THR A 71 -27.55 27.22 1.05
C THR A 71 -28.38 28.47 0.73
N PHE A 72 -28.80 28.63 -0.53
CA PHE A 72 -29.60 29.78 -0.97
C PHE A 72 -30.80 30.08 -0.05
N PHE A 73 -31.54 29.06 0.35
CA PHE A 73 -32.69 29.21 1.27
C PHE A 73 -32.29 29.68 2.67
N GLN A 74 -31.13 29.25 3.18
CA GLN A 74 -30.62 29.74 4.46
C GLN A 74 -30.27 31.23 4.36
N LYS A 75 -29.68 31.65 3.24
CA LYS A 75 -29.35 33.05 2.98
C LYS A 75 -30.62 33.91 2.86
N LEU A 76 -31.65 33.41 2.18
CA LEU A 76 -32.95 34.05 2.07
C LEU A 76 -33.65 34.18 3.43
N TYR A 77 -33.64 33.11 4.24
CA TYR A 77 -34.21 33.11 5.58
C TYR A 77 -33.52 34.12 6.50
N LEU A 78 -32.19 34.17 6.49
CA LEU A 78 -31.41 35.16 7.24
C LEU A 78 -31.74 36.60 6.80
N TRP A 79 -31.96 36.82 5.51
CA TRP A 79 -32.31 38.13 4.97
C TRP A 79 -33.70 38.60 5.44
N ILE A 80 -34.70 37.71 5.36
CA ILE A 80 -36.06 37.97 5.85
C ILE A 80 -36.05 38.22 7.36
N GLY A 81 -35.32 37.39 8.12
CA GLY A 81 -35.15 37.56 9.57
C GLY A 81 -34.58 38.93 9.94
N LYS A 82 -33.57 39.41 9.20
CA LYS A 82 -33.02 40.76 9.41
C LYS A 82 -34.07 41.85 9.19
N ILE A 83 -34.84 41.77 8.10
CA ILE A 83 -35.89 42.76 7.79
C ILE A 83 -36.94 42.81 8.89
N VAL A 84 -37.39 41.65 9.37
CA VAL A 84 -38.38 41.55 10.45
C VAL A 84 -37.84 42.20 11.72
N VAL A 85 -36.60 41.90 12.12
CA VAL A 85 -35.98 42.47 13.32
C VAL A 85 -35.87 44.00 13.23
N PHE A 86 -35.40 44.54 12.10
CA PHE A 86 -35.32 45.99 11.90
C PHE A 86 -36.70 46.66 11.88
N GLY A 87 -37.69 46.02 11.26
CA GLY A 87 -39.08 46.49 11.28
C GLY A 87 -39.64 46.55 12.71
N LEU A 88 -39.35 45.53 13.52
CA LEU A 88 -39.80 45.46 14.91
C LEU A 88 -39.14 46.53 15.78
N ILE A 89 -37.83 46.75 15.60
CA ILE A 89 -37.10 47.84 16.26
C ILE A 89 -37.66 49.21 15.88
N GLY A 90 -37.90 49.45 14.58
CA GLY A 90 -38.50 50.69 14.09
C GLY A 90 -39.92 50.90 14.65
N PHE A 91 -40.73 49.84 14.74
CA PHE A 91 -42.06 49.88 15.32
C PHE A 91 -42.04 50.22 16.81
N ILE A 92 -41.12 49.61 17.57
CA ILE A 92 -40.93 49.90 19.00
C ILE A 92 -40.52 51.36 19.19
N LEU A 93 -39.52 51.83 18.44
CA LEU A 93 -39.07 53.22 18.50
C LEU A 93 -40.20 54.18 18.13
N TYR A 94 -40.99 53.89 17.10
CA TYR A 94 -42.14 54.73 16.75
C TYR A 94 -43.21 54.78 17.85
N LYS A 95 -43.47 53.65 18.51
CA LYS A 95 -44.52 53.53 19.54
C LYS A 95 -44.11 54.16 20.88
N ILE A 96 -42.82 54.38 21.13
CA ILE A 96 -42.35 55.07 22.33
C ILE A 96 -42.75 56.55 22.23
N PRO A 97 -43.51 57.10 23.20
CA PRO A 97 -43.87 58.51 23.22
C PRO A 97 -42.66 59.34 23.65
N TRP A 98 -41.76 59.65 22.72
CA TRP A 98 -40.53 60.42 22.97
C TRP A 98 -40.75 61.77 23.66
N ARG A 99 -41.97 62.32 23.56
CA ARG A 99 -42.37 63.56 24.24
C ARG A 99 -42.39 63.45 25.76
N SER A 100 -42.54 62.25 26.34
CA SER A 100 -42.56 62.07 27.80
C SER A 100 -41.18 62.09 28.46
N PHE A 101 -40.09 62.07 27.67
CA PHE A 101 -38.71 62.08 28.18
C PHE A 101 -38.06 63.48 28.16
N LEU A 102 -38.76 64.50 27.64
CA LEU A 102 -38.27 65.87 27.50
C LEU A 102 -38.92 66.86 28.49
N SER A 103 -39.61 66.33 29.52
CA SER A 103 -40.17 67.12 30.63
C SER A 103 -39.41 66.88 31.93
#